data_AF-A0A550H0Q1-F1
#
_entry.id   AF-A0A550H0Q1-F1
#
_cell.length_a   1.000
_cell.length_b   1.000
_cell.length_c   1.000
_cell.angle_alpha   90.00
_cell.angle_beta   90.00
_cell.angle_gamma   90.00
#
_symmetry.space_group_name_H-M   'P 1'
#
loop_
_entity.id
_entity.type
_entity.pdbx_description
1 polymer ?
#
loop_
_entity_poly.entity_id
_entity_poly.type
_entity_poly.pdbx_seq_one_letter_code
_entity_poly.pdbx_strand_id
1 'polypeptide(L)'
;MKATKTNRGQFIIIAVLLAAIMIVSIGAIMHNAVTYYRSEPWEEYTTLVSNIELNSQRLVGLSPENEFETNFIKWQSDLTRLYPSEGIQLSYSYDYYLNGVTFTLNITSIGLEGYKFTAKP
;
A
#
# COMPACT_ATOMS: atom_id res chain seq x y z
N MET A 1 60.08 0.22 6.77
CA MET A 1 58.81 -0.30 6.22
C MET A 1 58.86 -0.22 4.70
N LYS A 2 58.77 -1.35 4.00
CA LYS A 2 58.73 -1.38 2.53
C LYS A 2 57.32 -0.98 2.09
N ALA A 3 57.17 0.19 1.48
CA ALA A 3 55.93 0.58 0.83
C ALA A 3 55.68 -0.39 -0.34
N THR A 4 54.58 -1.14 -0.27
CA THR A 4 54.13 -2.04 -1.33
C THR A 4 53.76 -1.19 -2.56
N LYS A 5 54.51 -1.36 -3.65
CA LYS A 5 54.21 -0.74 -4.95
C LYS A 5 52.92 -1.36 -5.47
N THR A 6 51.78 -0.70 -5.24
CA THR A 6 50.49 -1.12 -5.77
C THR A 6 50.52 -0.98 -7.29
N ASN A 7 50.46 -2.12 -7.98
CA ASN A 7 50.45 -2.14 -9.43
C ASN A 7 49.06 -1.71 -9.92
N ARG A 8 48.97 -0.70 -10.79
CA ARG A 8 47.71 -0.19 -11.37
C ARG A 8 46.76 -1.29 -11.85
N GLY A 9 47.30 -2.43 -12.31
CA GLY A 9 46.52 -3.61 -12.69
C GLY A 9 45.69 -4.23 -11.56
N GLN A 10 46.16 -4.23 -10.31
CA GLN A 10 45.37 -4.75 -9.17
C GLN A 10 44.14 -3.89 -8.89
N PHE A 11 44.24 -2.56 -9.02
CA PHE A 11 43.08 -1.67 -8.86
C PHE A 11 42.03 -1.91 -9.94
N ILE A 12 42.46 -2.14 -11.19
CA ILE A 12 41.54 -2.45 -12.30
C ILE A 12 40.84 -3.78 -12.06
N ILE A 13 41.58 -4.81 -11.63
CA ILE A 13 41.00 -6.13 -11.32
C ILE A 13 39.97 -6.04 -10.19
N ILE A 14 40.30 -5.33 -9.11
CA ILE A 14 39.37 -5.14 -7.98
C ILE A 14 38.14 -4.36 -8.42
N ALA A 15 38.30 -3.29 -9.22
CA ALA A 15 37.17 -2.51 -9.71
C ALA A 15 36.22 -3.33 -10.59
N VAL A 16 36.75 -4.16 -11.50
CA VAL A 16 35.94 -5.04 -12.35
C VAL A 16 35.24 -6.11 -11.52
N LEU A 17 35.92 -6.68 -10.52
CA LEU A 17 35.30 -7.63 -9.58
C LEU A 17 34.13 -7.00 -8.81
N LEU A 18 34.30 -5.79 -8.30
CA LEU A 18 33.23 -5.07 -7.61
C LEU A 18 32.06 -4.76 -8.55
N ALA A 19 32.33 -4.35 -9.79
CA ALA A 19 31.30 -4.12 -10.80
C ALA A 19 30.52 -5.40 -11.13
N ALA A 20 31.21 -6.54 -11.29
CA ALA A 20 30.57 -7.82 -11.54
C ALA A 20 29.65 -8.25 -10.39
N ILE A 21 30.10 -8.08 -9.14
CA ILE A 21 29.29 -8.38 -7.95
C ILE A 21 28.05 -7.49 -7.92
N MET A 22 28.18 -6.19 -8.15
CA MET A 22 27.04 -5.26 -8.17
C MET A 22 26.00 -5.65 -9.22
N ILE A 23 26.42 -6.03 -10.42
CA ILE A 23 25.49 -6.44 -11.49
C ILE A 23 24.71 -7.69 -11.11
N VAL A 24 25.36 -8.71 -10.54
CA VAL A 24 24.70 -9.93 -10.08
C VAL A 24 23.73 -9.63 -8.93
N SER A 25 24.11 -8.76 -7.99
CA SER A 25 23.25 -8.33 -6.89
C SER A 25 22.00 -7.59 -7.39
N ILE A 26 22.14 -6.67 -8.35
CA ILE A 26 21.00 -5.97 -8.97
C ILE A 26 20.08 -6.97 -9.68
N GLY A 27 20.64 -7.94 -10.41
CA GLY A 27 19.87 -8.99 -11.07
C GLY A 27 19.04 -9.83 -10.08
N ALA A 28 19.62 -10.19 -8.94
CA ALA A 28 18.91 -10.92 -7.89
C ALA A 28 17.78 -10.09 -7.26
N ILE A 29 18.02 -8.81 -6.98
CA ILE A 29 16.99 -7.90 -6.44
C ILE A 29 15.86 -7.72 -7.45
N MET A 30 16.18 -7.54 -8.73
CA MET A 30 15.19 -7.33 -9.78
C MET A 30 14.35 -8.58 -10.02
N HIS A 31 14.97 -9.77 -10.02
CA HIS A 31 14.24 -11.04 -10.10
C HIS A 31 13.27 -11.19 -8.93
N ASN A 32 13.73 -10.96 -7.70
CA ASN A 32 12.89 -11.05 -6.51
C ASN A 32 11.73 -10.04 -6.53
N ALA A 33 11.99 -8.79 -6.93
CA ALA A 33 10.95 -7.77 -7.07
C ALA A 33 9.90 -8.16 -8.11
N VAL A 34 10.32 -8.61 -9.30
CA VAL A 34 9.39 -9.03 -10.35
C VAL A 34 8.59 -10.26 -9.91
N THR A 35 9.22 -11.24 -9.26
CA THR A 35 8.49 -12.40 -8.73
C THR A 35 7.53 -12.01 -7.62
N TYR A 36 7.92 -11.08 -6.73
CA TYR A 36 7.09 -10.55 -5.65
C TYR A 36 5.83 -9.86 -6.19
N TYR A 37 6.00 -8.93 -7.13
CA TYR A 37 4.87 -8.26 -7.79
C TYR A 37 4.00 -9.22 -8.61
N ARG A 38 4.58 -10.31 -9.12
CA ARG A 38 3.82 -11.33 -9.87
C ARG A 38 3.05 -12.29 -8.97
N SER A 39 3.52 -12.54 -7.75
CA SER A 39 2.90 -13.48 -6.81
C SER A 39 1.86 -12.83 -5.90
N GLU A 40 1.92 -11.52 -5.69
CA GLU A 40 0.92 -10.82 -4.87
C GLU A 40 -0.34 -10.49 -5.67
N PRO A 41 -1.55 -10.69 -5.08
CA PRO A 41 -2.83 -10.49 -5.74
C PRO A 41 -3.21 -9.00 -5.79
N TRP A 42 -2.39 -8.17 -6.43
CA TRP A 42 -2.61 -6.72 -6.54
C TRP A 42 -3.98 -6.35 -7.14
N GLU A 43 -4.49 -7.16 -8.05
CA GLU A 43 -5.83 -7.00 -8.63
C GLU A 43 -6.94 -7.16 -7.56
N GLU A 44 -6.79 -8.12 -6.64
CA GLU A 44 -7.76 -8.34 -5.57
C GLU A 44 -7.77 -7.16 -4.59
N TYR A 45 -6.59 -6.65 -4.23
CA TYR A 45 -6.47 -5.50 -3.33
C TYR A 45 -7.00 -4.21 -3.95
N THR A 46 -6.69 -3.94 -5.21
CA THR A 46 -7.23 -2.76 -5.92
C THR A 46 -8.74 -2.86 -6.09
N THR A 47 -9.26 -4.06 -6.34
CA THR A 47 -10.71 -4.33 -6.38
C THR A 47 -11.36 -4.12 -5.00
N LEU A 48 -10.73 -4.59 -3.93
CA LEU A 48 -11.18 -4.39 -2.55
C LEU A 48 -11.27 -2.90 -2.21
N VAL A 49 -10.21 -2.13 -2.48
CA VAL A 49 -10.19 -0.68 -2.25
C VAL A 49 -11.30 0.00 -3.05
N SER A 50 -11.44 -0.33 -4.34
CA SER A 50 -12.49 0.24 -5.21
C SER A 50 -13.91 -0.06 -4.69
N ASN A 51 -14.13 -1.28 -4.20
CA ASN A 51 -15.41 -1.67 -3.61
C ASN A 51 -15.69 -0.94 -2.30
N ILE A 52 -14.67 -0.71 -1.48
CA ILE A 52 -14.80 0.07 -0.23
C ILE A 52 -15.18 1.51 -0.57
N GLU A 53 -14.53 2.15 -1.55
CA GLU A 53 -14.88 3.50 -1.99
C GLU A 53 -16.32 3.61 -2.49
N LEU A 54 -16.74 2.68 -3.35
CA LEU A 54 -18.10 2.66 -3.88
C LEU A 54 -19.15 2.49 -2.76
N ASN A 55 -18.89 1.60 -1.80
CA ASN A 55 -19.80 1.39 -0.69
C ASN A 55 -19.79 2.55 0.31
N SER A 56 -18.66 3.24 0.49
CA SER A 56 -18.59 4.52 1.21
C SER A 56 -19.49 5.59 0.55
N GLN A 57 -19.45 5.71 -0.78
CA GLN A 57 -20.32 6.64 -1.51
C GLN A 57 -21.80 6.30 -1.28
N ARG A 58 -22.16 5.01 -1.35
CA ARG A 58 -23.52 4.55 -1.06
C ARG A 58 -23.90 4.80 0.39
N LEU A 59 -22.99 4.59 1.34
CA LEU A 59 -23.23 4.84 2.75
C LEU A 59 -23.59 6.31 2.99
N VAL A 60 -22.85 7.23 2.36
CA VAL A 60 -23.13 8.68 2.46
C VAL A 60 -24.44 9.04 1.77
N GLY A 61 -24.68 8.56 0.55
CA GLY A 61 -25.89 8.92 -0.20
C GLY A 61 -27.18 8.28 0.31
N LEU A 62 -27.10 7.12 0.99
CA LEU A 62 -28.27 6.37 1.45
C LEU A 62 -28.54 6.51 2.95
N SER A 63 -27.56 6.91 3.76
CA SER A 63 -27.78 7.07 5.20
C SER A 63 -28.44 8.41 5.50
N PRO A 64 -29.55 8.42 6.26
CA PRO A 64 -30.00 9.63 6.94
C PRO A 64 -28.87 10.20 7.81
N GLU A 65 -28.74 11.53 7.88
CA GLU A 65 -27.67 12.21 8.64
C GLU A 65 -27.61 11.74 10.10
N ASN A 66 -28.76 11.55 10.74
CA ASN A 66 -28.88 11.12 12.14
C ASN A 66 -28.52 9.64 12.36
N GLU A 67 -28.40 8.84 11.30
CA GLU A 67 -28.11 7.40 11.37
C GLU A 67 -26.74 7.05 10.76
N PHE A 68 -26.06 8.01 10.13
CA PHE A 68 -24.79 7.78 9.44
C PHE A 68 -23.76 7.08 10.32
N GLU A 69 -23.53 7.55 11.54
CA GLU A 69 -22.55 6.96 12.46
C GLU A 69 -22.88 5.50 12.80
N THR A 70 -24.15 5.19 13.04
CA THR A 70 -24.59 3.83 13.34
C THR A 70 -24.39 2.91 12.12
N ASN A 71 -24.72 3.40 10.92
CA ASN A 71 -24.55 2.65 9.69
C ASN A 71 -23.07 2.45 9.34
N PHE A 72 -22.24 3.46 9.60
CA PHE A 72 -20.79 3.37 9.45
C PHE A 72 -20.19 2.29 10.36
N ILE A 73 -20.56 2.28 11.65
CA ILE A 73 -20.07 1.28 12.61
C ILE A 73 -20.48 -0.14 12.17
N LYS A 74 -21.73 -0.32 11.71
CA LYS A 74 -22.19 -1.61 11.17
C LYS A 74 -21.38 -2.02 9.95
N TRP A 75 -21.17 -1.10 9.01
CA TRP A 75 -20.40 -1.37 7.81
C TRP A 75 -18.94 -1.73 8.11
N GLN A 76 -18.28 -1.01 9.03
CA GLN A 76 -16.94 -1.37 9.50
C GLN A 76 -16.91 -2.77 10.11
N SER A 77 -17.91 -3.13 10.92
CA SER A 77 -18.02 -4.48 11.48
C SER A 77 -18.22 -5.54 10.39
N ASP A 78 -19.01 -5.25 9.36
CA ASP A 78 -19.22 -6.14 8.22
C ASP A 78 -17.93 -6.35 7.42
N LEU A 79 -17.15 -5.29 7.19
CA LEU A 79 -15.84 -5.39 6.53
C LEU A 79 -14.89 -6.28 7.31
N THR A 80 -14.79 -6.11 8.63
CA THR A 80 -13.96 -6.96 9.49
C THR A 80 -14.42 -8.42 9.47
N ARG A 81 -15.73 -8.67 9.32
CA ARG A 81 -16.29 -10.02 9.23
C ARG A 81 -16.06 -10.68 7.87
N LEU A 82 -16.19 -9.93 6.78
CA LEU A 82 -16.01 -10.43 5.40
C LEU A 82 -14.53 -10.63 5.07
N TYR A 83 -13.65 -9.81 5.65
CA TYR A 83 -12.22 -9.77 5.37
C TYR A 83 -11.39 -9.87 6.66
N PRO A 84 -11.48 -10.97 7.42
CA PRO A 84 -10.88 -11.07 8.75
C PRO A 84 -9.34 -11.06 8.75
N SER A 85 -8.70 -11.45 7.65
CA SER A 85 -7.24 -11.45 7.48
C SER A 85 -6.66 -10.11 7.06
N GLU A 86 -7.49 -9.20 6.54
CA GLU A 86 -7.00 -8.01 5.83
C GLU A 86 -6.68 -6.84 6.77
N GLY A 87 -7.21 -6.86 7.99
CA GLY A 87 -6.99 -5.77 8.95
C GLY A 87 -7.56 -4.43 8.47
N ILE A 88 -8.71 -4.44 7.80
CA ILE A 88 -9.37 -3.24 7.25
C ILE A 88 -9.84 -2.34 8.38
N GLN A 89 -9.36 -1.10 8.38
CA GLN A 89 -9.80 -0.06 9.30
C GLN A 89 -10.17 1.19 8.53
N LEU A 90 -11.40 1.65 8.71
CA LEU A 90 -11.89 2.92 8.19
C LEU A 90 -12.08 3.90 9.34
N SER A 91 -11.78 5.15 9.05
CA SER A 91 -12.19 6.30 9.84
C SER A 91 -12.78 7.35 8.89
N TYR A 92 -13.58 8.26 9.43
CA TYR A 92 -14.22 9.29 8.63
C TYR A 92 -14.16 10.65 9.33
N SER A 93 -14.23 11.70 8.52
CA SER A 93 -14.38 13.08 8.96
C SER A 93 -15.32 13.82 8.01
N TYR A 94 -16.25 14.59 8.57
CA TYR A 94 -17.09 15.48 7.77
C TYR A 94 -16.26 16.62 7.18
N ASP A 95 -16.44 16.84 5.88
CA ASP A 95 -15.92 18.01 5.17
C ASP A 95 -17.06 18.99 4.93
N TYR A 96 -17.15 19.99 5.80
CA TYR A 96 -18.18 21.03 5.74
C TYR A 96 -18.07 21.91 4.49
N TYR A 97 -16.87 22.06 3.91
CA TYR A 97 -16.67 22.91 2.73
C TYR A 97 -17.10 22.21 1.45
N LEU A 98 -16.90 20.89 1.38
CA LEU A 98 -17.22 20.09 0.21
C LEU A 98 -18.58 19.39 0.30
N ASN A 99 -19.33 19.61 1.39
CA ASN A 99 -20.57 18.91 1.73
C ASN A 99 -20.45 17.40 1.52
N GLY A 100 -19.42 16.80 2.14
CA GLY A 100 -19.08 15.41 1.94
C GLY A 100 -18.41 14.78 3.16
N VAL A 101 -18.08 13.50 3.04
CA VAL A 101 -17.38 12.74 4.07
C VAL A 101 -16.06 12.25 3.49
N THR A 102 -14.96 12.62 4.13
CA THR A 102 -13.64 12.09 3.79
C THR A 102 -13.36 10.87 4.64
N PHE A 103 -13.07 9.76 3.99
CA PHE A 103 -12.67 8.51 4.61
C PHE A 103 -11.15 8.38 4.61
N THR A 104 -10.61 7.76 5.65
CA THR A 104 -9.22 7.32 5.71
C THR A 104 -9.22 5.80 5.92
N LEU A 105 -8.63 5.09 4.97
CA LEU A 105 -8.55 3.63 4.90
C LEU A 105 -7.14 3.15 5.20
N ASN A 106 -7.07 2.16 6.09
CA ASN A 106 -5.88 1.36 6.36
C ASN A 106 -6.17 -0.11 6.07
N ILE A 107 -5.22 -0.83 5.45
CA ILE A 107 -5.26 -2.28 5.22
C ILE A 107 -3.91 -2.84 5.63
N THR A 108 -3.86 -3.51 6.79
CA THR A 108 -2.62 -4.00 7.40
C THR A 108 -1.97 -5.13 6.60
N SER A 109 -2.74 -6.01 5.96
CA SER A 109 -2.22 -7.15 5.19
C SER A 109 -1.29 -6.73 4.04
N ILE A 110 -1.50 -5.54 3.49
CA ILE A 110 -0.73 -4.98 2.38
C ILE A 110 0.08 -3.73 2.75
N GLY A 111 0.07 -3.33 4.02
CA GLY A 111 0.75 -2.11 4.48
C GLY A 111 0.19 -0.81 3.90
N LEU A 112 -1.09 -0.79 3.49
CA LEU A 112 -1.74 0.44 3.04
C LEU A 112 -2.12 1.27 4.28
N GLU A 113 -1.56 2.46 4.42
CA GLU A 113 -1.82 3.35 5.54
C GLU A 113 -2.21 4.75 5.05
N GLY A 114 -3.29 5.29 5.61
CA GLY A 114 -3.70 6.67 5.41
C GLY A 114 -4.27 6.98 4.02
N TYR A 115 -4.78 5.98 3.29
CA TYR A 115 -5.39 6.21 1.99
C TYR A 115 -6.69 7.02 2.15
N LYS A 116 -6.76 8.20 1.51
CA LYS A 116 -7.89 9.13 1.66
C LYS A 116 -8.69 9.25 0.39
N PHE A 117 -10.01 9.23 0.56
CA PHE A 117 -10.95 9.49 -0.52
C PHE A 117 -12.21 10.19 0.03
N THR A 118 -12.86 10.98 -0.81
CA THR A 118 -14.05 11.76 -0.42
C THR A 118 -15.29 11.20 -1.09
N ALA A 119 -16.32 10.94 -0.29
CA ALA A 119 -17.65 10.60 -0.75
C ALA A 119 -18.57 11.82 -0.62
N LYS A 120 -19.47 11.97 -1.58
CA LYS A 120 -20.49 13.01 -1.60
C LYS A 120 -21.87 12.36 -1.70
N PRO A 121 -22.90 12.97 -1.11
CA PRO A 121 -24.29 12.53 -1.30
C PRO A 121 -24.73 12.67 -2.77
#